data_AF-A0A4Z0QM34-F1
#
_entry.id   AF-A0A4Z0QM34-F1
#
_cell.length_a   1.000
_cell.length_b   1.000
_cell.length_c   1.000
_cell.angle_alpha   90.00
_cell.angle_beta   90.00
_cell.angle_gamma   90.00
#
_symmetry.space_group_name_H-M   'P 1'
#
loop_
_entity.id
_entity.type
_entity.pdbx_description
1 polymer ?
#
loop_
_entity_poly.entity_id
_entity_poly.type
_entity_poly.pdbx_seq_one_letter_code
_entity_poly.pdbx_strand_id
1 'polypeptide(L)' 'MAIDLALEQRWRDRIEECPQSGLSVQAWCLQNGLKNTAYHYWVKKFKFLEQQEAGDNTFAEVVLLPGV' A
#
# COMPACT_ATOMS: atom_id res chain seq x y z
N MET A 1 0.48 -0.89 -21.96
CA MET A 1 -0.63 -1.86 -21.99
C MET A 1 -1.67 -1.41 -20.97
N ALA A 2 -2.89 -1.08 -21.39
CA ALA A 2 -3.87 -0.34 -20.56
C ALA A 2 -4.60 -1.19 -19.50
N ILE A 3 -4.41 -2.52 -19.49
CA ILE A 3 -5.11 -3.42 -18.58
C ILE A 3 -4.61 -3.28 -17.13
N ASP A 4 -3.34 -2.90 -16.93
CA ASP A 4 -2.74 -2.78 -15.59
C ASP A 4 -3.36 -1.64 -14.77
N LEU A 5 -3.64 -0.50 -15.43
CA LEU A 5 -4.12 0.72 -14.76
C LEU A 5 -5.51 0.57 -14.12
N ALA A 6 -6.41 -0.12 -14.82
CA ALA A 6 -7.77 -0.37 -14.32
C ALA A 6 -7.80 -1.37 -13.16
N LEU A 7 -6.79 -2.24 -13.08
CA LEU A 7 -6.63 -3.17 -11.97
C LEU A 7 -6.04 -2.43 -10.76
N GLU A 8 -5.02 -1.61 -10.98
CA GLU A 8 -4.41 -0.73 -9.97
C GLU A 8 -5.46 0.12 -9.26
N GLN A 9 -6.32 0.82 -10.01
CA GLN A 9 -7.35 1.66 -9.40
C GLN A 9 -8.29 0.85 -8.50
N ARG A 10 -8.80 -0.30 -8.96
CA ARG A 10 -9.67 -1.16 -8.15
C ARG A 10 -9.01 -1.65 -6.87
N TRP A 11 -7.70 -1.91 -6.90
CA TRP A 11 -6.98 -2.35 -5.71
C TRP A 11 -6.69 -1.20 -4.75
N ARG A 12 -6.55 0.03 -5.25
CA ARG A 12 -6.46 1.23 -4.42
C ARG A 12 -7.72 1.41 -3.60
N ASP A 13 -8.89 1.46 -4.26
CA ASP A 13 -10.20 1.58 -3.60
C ASP A 13 -10.38 0.49 -2.53
N ARG A 14 -10.08 -0.77 -2.87
CA ARG A 14 -10.16 -1.90 -1.93
C ARG A 14 -9.26 -1.78 -0.71
N ILE A 15 -8.05 -1.28 -0.87
CA ILE A 15 -7.10 -1.10 0.24
C ILE A 15 -7.53 0.07 1.13
N GLU A 16 -8.23 1.06 0.59
CA GLU A 16 -8.86 2.14 1.37
C GLU A 16 -10.13 1.66 2.09
N GLU A 17 -10.93 0.79 1.46
CA GLU A 17 -12.15 0.20 2.05
C GLU A 17 -11.86 -0.79 3.20
N CYS A 18 -10.74 -1.51 3.13
CA CYS A 18 -10.36 -2.51 4.13
C CYS A 18 -10.27 -1.95 5.57
N PRO A 19 -9.53 -0.86 5.84
CA PRO A 19 -9.50 -0.24 7.18
C PRO A 19 -10.83 0.43 7.55
N GLN A 20 -11.59 0.96 6.58
CA GLN A 20 -12.92 1.53 6.83
C GLN A 20 -13.93 0.47 7.29
N SER A 21 -13.75 -0.77 6.84
CA SER A 21 -14.62 -1.89 7.25
C SER A 21 -14.42 -2.31 8.70
N GLY A 22 -13.35 -1.86 9.39
CA GLY A 22 -13.03 -2.28 10.76
C GLY A 22 -12.71 -3.77 10.91
N LEU A 23 -12.56 -4.48 9.79
CA LEU A 23 -12.25 -5.90 9.72
C LEU A 23 -10.74 -6.10 9.56
N SER A 24 -10.22 -7.23 10.04
CA SER A 24 -8.86 -7.62 9.71
C SER A 24 -8.74 -7.89 8.21
N VAL A 25 -7.57 -7.57 7.63
CA VAL A 25 -7.26 -7.81 6.21
C VAL A 25 -7.64 -9.22 5.76
N GLN A 26 -7.38 -10.21 6.62
CA GLN A 26 -7.63 -11.61 6.34
C GLN A 26 -9.14 -11.93 6.26
N ALA A 27 -9.94 -11.38 7.18
CA ALA A 27 -11.39 -11.52 7.18
C ALA A 27 -12.04 -10.75 6.00
N TRP A 28 -11.53 -9.57 5.69
CA TRP A 28 -12.00 -8.78 4.55
C TRP A 28 -11.68 -9.47 3.22
N CYS A 29 -10.46 -10.01 3.05
CA CYS A 29 -10.10 -10.81 1.88
C CYS A 29 -11.00 -12.04 1.74
N LEU A 30 -11.29 -12.75 2.84
CA LEU A 30 -12.15 -13.92 2.82
C LEU A 30 -13.58 -13.58 2.38
N GLN A 31 -14.17 -12.50 2.93
CA GLN A 31 -15.51 -12.05 2.55
C GLN A 31 -15.60 -11.59 1.09
N ASN A 32 -14.55 -10.96 0.56
CA ASN A 32 -14.51 -10.47 -0.81
C ASN A 32 -14.06 -11.53 -1.83
N GLY A 33 -13.79 -12.77 -1.39
CA GLY A 33 -13.27 -13.84 -2.26
C GLY A 33 -11.88 -13.55 -2.82
N LEU A 34 -11.09 -12.74 -2.11
CA LEU A 34 -9.76 -12.32 -2.51
C LEU A 34 -8.69 -13.20 -1.86
N LYS A 35 -7.60 -13.41 -2.61
CA LYS A 35 -6.43 -14.11 -2.10
C LYS A 35 -5.62 -13.17 -1.22
N ASN A 36 -5.33 -13.59 0.02
CA ASN A 36 -4.44 -12.85 0.92
C ASN A 36 -3.09 -12.54 0.26
N THR A 37 -2.55 -13.47 -0.53
CA THR A 37 -1.29 -13.28 -1.26
C THR A 37 -1.36 -12.13 -2.27
N ALA A 38 -2.48 -11.98 -2.97
CA ALA A 38 -2.70 -10.87 -3.90
C ALA A 38 -2.81 -9.55 -3.13
N TYR A 39 -3.53 -9.52 -2.01
CA TYR A 39 -3.65 -8.33 -1.18
C TYR A 39 -2.29 -7.83 -0.70
N HIS A 40 -1.47 -8.71 -0.12
CA HIS A 40 -0.12 -8.33 0.34
C HIS A 40 0.79 -7.89 -0.81
N TYR A 41 0.66 -8.50 -1.99
CA TYR A 41 1.37 -8.05 -3.18
C TYR A 41 1.01 -6.61 -3.55
N TRP A 42 -0.28 -6.28 -3.62
CA TRP A 42 -0.76 -4.94 -3.96
C TRP A 42 -0.41 -3.91 -2.90
N VAL A 43 -0.56 -4.22 -1.61
CA VAL A 43 -0.13 -3.34 -0.52
C VAL A 43 1.36 -3.02 -0.62
N LYS A 44 2.21 -4.03 -0.88
CA LYS A 44 3.65 -3.82 -1.03
C LYS A 44 3.97 -2.98 -2.28
N LYS A 45 3.26 -3.23 -3.39
CA LYS A 45 3.39 -2.46 -4.63
C LYS A 45 3.04 -0.99 -4.40
N PHE A 46 1.90 -0.68 -3.75
CA PHE A 46 1.51 0.70 -3.46
C PHE A 46 2.46 1.38 -2.49
N LYS A 47 2.89 0.72 -1.41
CA LYS A 47 3.92 1.28 -0.51
C LYS A 47 5.20 1.63 -1.25
N PHE A 48 5.63 0.81 -2.21
CA PHE A 48 6.81 1.09 -3.02
C PHE A 48 6.57 2.23 -4.01
N LEU A 49 5.38 2.32 -4.60
CA LEU A 49 4.99 3.44 -5.47
C LEU A 49 4.95 4.75 -4.68
N GLU A 50 4.26 4.79 -3.53
CA GLU A 50 4.24 5.94 -2.62
C GLU A 50 5.64 6.35 -2.18
N GLN A 51 6.50 5.38 -1.86
CA GLN A 51 7.88 5.64 -1.47
C GLN A 51 8.75 6.15 -2.64
N GLN A 52 8.45 5.79 -3.89
CA GLN A 52 9.13 6.33 -5.07
C GLN A 52 8.61 7.72 -5.44
N GLU A 53 7.30 7.95 -5.32
CA GLU A 53 6.69 9.27 -5.54
C GLU A 53 7.12 10.27 -4.45
N ALA A 54 7.29 9.82 -3.20
CA ALA A 54 7.89 10.60 -2.12
C ALA A 54 9.43 10.57 -2.13
N GLY A 55 10.02 9.64 -2.88
CA GLY A 55 11.46 9.35 -2.91
C GLY A 55 12.26 10.19 -3.88
N ASP A 56 11.61 11.01 -4.72
CA ASP A 56 12.30 11.97 -5.56
C ASP A 56 12.71 13.25 -4.80
N ASN A 57 12.44 13.40 -3.49
CA ASN A 57 12.94 14.59 -2.78
C ASN A 57 13.17 14.55 -1.26
N THR A 58 13.54 13.43 -0.63
CA THR A 58 14.14 13.53 0.72
C THR A 58 15.17 12.43 0.98
N PHE A 59 16.41 12.71 0.59
CA PHE A 59 17.60 12.19 1.25
C PHE A 59 17.46 12.55 2.74
N ALA A 60 17.18 11.56 3.58
CA ALA A 60 16.92 11.75 4.99
C ALA A 60 17.99 12.64 5.62
N GLU A 61 17.58 13.83 6.08
CA GLU A 61 18.41 14.69 6.91
C GLU A 61 18.65 13.92 8.21
N VAL A 62 19.85 13.34 8.33
CA VAL A 62 20.32 12.78 9.59
C VAL A 62 20.61 13.96 10.49
N VAL A 63 19.62 14.35 11.29
CA VAL A 63 19.82 15.24 12.44
C VAL A 63 20.68 14.49 13.46
N LEU A 64 22.01 14.57 13.29
CA LEU A 64 22.96 14.34 14.37
C LEU A 64 22.86 15.55 15.31
N LEU A 65 22.09 15.41 16.39
CA LEU A 65 22.27 16.27 17.54
C LEU A 65 23.21 15.61 18.55
N PRO A 66 24.14 16.38 19.12
CA PRO A 66 25.28 15.88 19.87
C PRO A 66 24.91 15.60 21.34
N GLY A 67 25.56 14.60 21.93
CA GLY A 67 25.72 14.50 23.38
C GLY A 67 25.56 13.09 23.94
N VAL A 68 26.67 12.49 24.37
CA VAL A 68 27.19 12.70 25.73
C VAL A 68 28.70 12.41 25.78
#